data_AF-A0A382ELX2-F1
#
_entry.id   AF-A0A382ELX2-F1
#
_cell.length_a   1.000
_cell.length_b   1.000
_cell.length_c   1.000
_cell.angle_alpha   90.00
_cell.angle_beta   90.00
_cell.angle_gamma   90.00
#
_symmetry.space_group_name_H-M   'P 1'
#
loop_
_entity.id
_entity.type
_entity.pdbx_description
1 polymer ?
#
loop_
_entity_poly.entity_id
_entity_poly.type
_entity_poly.pdbx_seq_one_letter_code
_entity_poly.pdbx_strand_id
1 'polypeptide(L)' 'GGDDVFVHYSEIEGDGFKSLDEGQRVEFAVTEGDKGLQATSVTKTV' A
#
# COMPACT_ATOMS: atom_id res chain seq x y z
N GLY A 1 -17.14 -6.67 0.73
CA GLY A 1 -16.02 -6.27 1.59
C GLY A 1 -14.83 -7.05 1.10
N GLY A 2 -13.78 -6.37 0.66
CA GLY A 2 -12.51 -7.03 0.34
C GLY A 2 -11.74 -7.31 1.64
N ASP A 3 -10.73 -8.15 1.55
CA ASP A 3 -9.83 -8.41 2.67
C ASP A 3 -9.04 -7.15 3.05
N ASP A 4 -8.85 -6.95 4.35
CA ASP A 4 -8.03 -5.85 4.86
C ASP A 4 -6.56 -6.15 4.57
N VAL A 5 -5.90 -5.26 3.82
CA VAL A 5 -4.48 -5.36 3.46
C VAL A 5 -3.69 -4.28 4.19
N PHE A 6 -2.63 -4.67 4.88
CA PHE A 6 -1.79 -3.73 5.61
C PHE A 6 -0.75 -3.08 4.68
N VAL A 7 -0.59 -1.75 4.75
CA VAL A 7 0.43 -1.00 3.99
C VAL A 7 1.44 -0.43 4.98
N HIS A 8 2.72 -0.76 4.81
CA HIS A 8 3.81 -0.09 5.52
C HIS A 8 4.37 1.05 4.65
N TYR A 9 4.75 2.19 5.26
CA TYR A 9 5.23 3.36 4.52
C TYR A 9 6.48 3.08 3.67
N SER A 10 7.28 2.05 4.02
CA SER A 10 8.45 1.64 3.24
C SER A 10 8.07 1.19 1.82
N GLU A 11 6.89 0.57 1.69
CA GLU A 11 6.38 -0.02 0.45
C GLU A 11 5.80 1.02 -0.50
N ILE A 12 5.61 2.27 -0.04
CA ILE A 12 5.15 3.36 -0.88
C ILE A 12 6.30 3.84 -1.76
N GLU A 13 6.09 3.76 -3.06
CA GLU A 13 7.01 4.23 -4.09
C GLU A 13 6.73 5.69 -4.44
N GLY A 14 7.80 6.43 -4.75
CA GLY A 14 7.75 7.85 -5.09
C GLY A 14 8.74 8.70 -4.31
N ASP A 15 8.95 9.92 -4.80
CA ASP A 15 9.86 10.89 -4.22
C ASP A 15 9.20 11.70 -3.10
N GLY A 16 9.98 12.06 -2.07
CA GLY A 16 9.52 12.88 -0.96
C GLY A 16 8.81 12.08 0.15
N PHE A 17 7.71 12.62 0.66
CA PHE A 17 7.04 12.07 1.85
C PHE A 17 6.12 10.88 1.48
N LYS A 18 6.51 9.69 1.93
CA LYS A 18 5.81 8.41 1.70
C LYS A 18 4.56 8.27 2.57
N SER A 19 3.45 8.84 2.09
CA SER A 19 2.14 8.78 2.74
C SER A 19 1.03 8.66 1.72
N LEU A 20 -0.11 8.12 2.16
CA LEU A 20 -1.35 8.03 1.40
C LEU A 20 -2.41 8.88 2.10
N ASP A 21 -3.18 9.62 1.32
CA ASP A 21 -4.33 10.36 1.82
C ASP A 21 -5.57 9.47 1.87
N GLU A 22 -6.50 9.78 2.78
CA GLU A 22 -7.77 9.06 2.85
C GLU A 22 -8.53 9.19 1.52
N GLY A 23 -8.99 8.05 0.98
CA GLY A 23 -9.67 7.99 -0.31
C GLY A 23 -8.75 8.07 -1.54
N GLN A 24 -7.42 8.15 -1.34
CA GLN A 24 -6.46 8.10 -2.44
C GLN A 24 -6.50 6.72 -3.12
N ARG A 25 -6.58 6.72 -4.46
CA ARG A 25 -6.45 5.50 -5.26
C ARG A 25 -4.99 5.11 -5.40
N VAL A 26 -4.74 3.82 -5.22
CA VAL A 26 -3.40 3.24 -5.30
C VAL A 26 -3.45 1.90 -6.02
N GLU A 27 -2.32 1.54 -6.60
CA GLU A 27 -2.03 0.21 -7.09
C GLU A 27 -0.95 -0.43 -6.22
N PHE A 28 -1.10 -1.72 -5.96
CA PHE A 28 -0.19 -2.48 -5.10
C PHE A 28 -0.25 -3.95 -5.45
N ALA A 29 0.80 -4.68 -5.09
CA ALA A 29 0.81 -6.13 -5.08
C ALA A 29 0.48 -6.65 -3.68
N VAL A 30 -0.25 -7.76 -3.59
CA VAL A 30 -0.57 -8.42 -2.32
C VAL A 30 0.37 -9.58 -2.09
N THR A 31 0.96 -9.64 -0.90
CA THR A 31 1.75 -10.78 -0.44
C THR A 31 1.30 -11.21 0.96
N GLU A 32 1.55 -12.47 1.32
CA GLU A 32 1.28 -12.96 2.68
C GLU A 32 2.53 -12.73 3.55
N GLY A 33 2.36 -12.04 4.68
CA GLY A 33 3.41 -11.80 5.67
C GLY A 33 3.04 -12.33 7.04
N ASP A 34 3.93 -12.11 8.03
CA ASP A 34 3.77 -12.61 9.40
C ASP A 34 2.47 -12.13 10.10
N LYS A 35 1.85 -11.07 9.60
CA LYS A 35 0.65 -10.44 10.16
C LYS A 35 -0.57 -10.53 9.23
N GLY A 36 -0.53 -11.37 8.20
CA GLY A 36 -1.56 -11.51 7.19
C GLY A 36 -1.20 -10.81 5.88
N LEU A 37 -2.22 -10.41 5.11
CA LEU A 37 -2.02 -9.80 3.80
C LEU A 37 -1.38 -8.42 3.94
N GLN A 38 -0.29 -8.21 3.20
CA GLN A 38 0.43 -6.94 3.12
C GLN A 38 0.53 -6.45 1.68
N ALA A 39 0.50 -5.14 1.51
CA ALA A 39 0.67 -4.47 0.24
C ALA A 39 2.15 -4.12 0.02
N THR A 40 2.68 -4.50 -1.14
CA THR A 40 4.05 -4.22 -1.58
C THR A 40 4.03 -3.44 -2.90
N SER A 41 5.09 -2.70 -3.20
CA SER A 41 5.20 -1.88 -4.43
C SER A 41 3.99 -0.96 -4.62
N VAL A 42 3.68 -0.18 -3.59
CA VAL A 42 2.50 0.68 -3.54
C VAL A 42 2.75 1.96 -4.32
N THR A 43 1.95 2.21 -5.35
CA THR A 43 2.06 3.38 -6.22
C THR A 43 0.76 4.18 -6.23
N LYS A 44 0.89 5.51 -6.27
CA LYS A 44 -0.25 6.44 -6.32
C LYS A 44 -0.78 6.48 -7.75
N THR A 45 -2.03 6.09 -7.95
CA THR A 45 -2.70 6.20 -9.25
C THR A 45 -3.28 7.61 -9.38
N VAL A 46 -3.16 8.21 -10.57
CA VAL A 46 -3.72 9.53 -10.90
C VAL A 46 -5.22 9.49 -11.19
#